data_AF-A0A317SN74-F1
#
_entry.id   AF-A0A317SN74-F1
#
_cell.length_a   1.000
_cell.length_b   1.000
_cell.length_c   1.000
_cell.angle_alpha   90.00
_cell.angle_beta   90.00
_cell.angle_gamma   90.00
#
_symmetry.space_group_name_H-M   'P 1'
#
loop_
_entity.id
_entity.type
_entity.pdbx_description
1 polymer ?
#
loop_
_entity_poly.entity_id
_entity_poly.type
_entity_poly.pdbx_seq_one_letter_code
_entity_poly.pdbx_strand_id
1 'polypeptide(L)'
;MPGVSVRDVDAQKFIGAYAAFLKRQGKLQIPGWVDTVKTGHMKELPPQSVDWFYIRAAAVARHVYLRKSVGVGRLRKAHGGQKNRGSCPSHHVDASGSVDRKVLQALEKIGVVEISPKGGRKISQTGQRDLDRIAQTTVAEDEEGED
;
A
#
# COMPACT_ATOMS: atom_id res chain seq x y z
N MET A 1 -7.08 -1.00 27.04
CA MET A 1 -5.77 -0.83 26.37
C MET A 1 -5.61 0.63 25.98
N PRO A 2 -4.40 1.23 26.08
CA PRO A 2 -4.12 2.52 25.44
C PRO A 2 -4.43 2.44 23.93
N GLY A 3 -4.75 3.57 23.30
CA GLY A 3 -5.14 3.58 21.89
C GLY A 3 -4.02 3.09 20.98
N VAL A 4 -4.18 1.90 20.41
CA VAL A 4 -3.25 1.31 19.44
C VAL A 4 -3.40 2.02 18.09
N SER A 5 -2.28 2.42 17.51
CA SER A 5 -2.20 3.06 16.20
C SER A 5 -1.47 2.16 15.20
N VAL A 6 -1.54 2.51 13.91
CA VAL A 6 -0.80 1.80 12.84
C VAL A 6 0.73 1.77 13.08
N ARG A 7 1.25 2.66 13.94
CA ARG A 7 2.68 2.71 14.29
C ARG A 7 3.10 1.61 15.24
N ASP A 8 2.16 1.06 15.99
CA ASP A 8 2.41 0.13 17.08
C ASP A 8 2.28 -1.35 16.63
N VAL A 9 1.91 -1.57 15.36
CA VAL A 9 1.69 -2.89 14.77
C VAL A 9 2.77 -3.24 13.77
N ASP A 10 3.15 -4.52 13.71
CA ASP A 10 4.05 -5.02 12.68
C ASP A 10 3.51 -4.71 11.27
N ALA A 11 4.43 -4.28 10.40
CA ALA A 11 4.07 -3.79 9.08
C ALA A 11 3.46 -4.88 8.20
N GLN A 12 3.99 -6.10 8.27
CA GLN A 12 3.59 -7.18 7.39
C GLN A 12 2.20 -7.70 7.79
N LYS A 13 1.98 -7.89 9.09
CA LYS A 13 0.69 -8.31 9.65
C LYS A 13 -0.41 -7.31 9.31
N PHE A 14 -0.17 -6.03 9.58
CA PHE A 14 -1.12 -4.96 9.26
C PHE A 14 -1.47 -4.89 7.77
N ILE A 15 -0.47 -5.00 6.88
CA ILE A 15 -0.70 -4.95 5.43
C ILE A 15 -1.57 -6.13 4.98
N GLY A 16 -1.35 -7.32 5.53
CA GLY A 16 -2.18 -8.50 5.25
C GLY A 16 -3.63 -8.29 5.70
N ALA A 17 -3.85 -7.89 6.94
CA ALA A 17 -5.18 -7.65 7.51
C ALA A 17 -5.94 -6.56 6.75
N TYR A 18 -5.28 -5.44 6.46
CA TYR A 18 -5.92 -4.33 5.73
C TYR A 18 -6.19 -4.68 4.26
N ALA A 19 -5.33 -5.45 3.60
CA ALA A 19 -5.60 -5.95 2.26
C ALA A 19 -6.85 -6.86 2.23
N ALA A 20 -6.99 -7.75 3.22
CA ALA A 20 -8.17 -8.59 3.36
C ALA A 20 -9.44 -7.77 3.63
N PHE A 21 -9.35 -6.70 4.42
CA PHE A 21 -10.45 -5.76 4.63
C PHE A 21 -10.85 -5.05 3.33
N LEU A 22 -9.90 -4.50 2.56
CA LEU A 22 -10.17 -3.84 1.28
C LEU A 22 -10.82 -4.80 0.26
N LYS A 23 -10.40 -6.06 0.26
CA LYS A 23 -10.99 -7.11 -0.58
C LYS A 23 -12.44 -7.42 -0.17
N ARG A 24 -12.70 -7.61 1.14
CA ARG A 24 -14.05 -7.82 1.68
C ARG A 24 -14.99 -6.66 1.38
N GLN A 25 -14.47 -5.43 1.38
CA GLN A 25 -15.28 -4.24 1.11
C GLN A 25 -15.77 -4.18 -0.34
N GLY A 26 -15.01 -4.72 -1.30
CA GLY A 26 -15.39 -4.76 -2.72
C GLY A 26 -15.53 -3.41 -3.42
N LYS A 27 -15.18 -2.29 -2.74
CA LYS A 27 -15.32 -0.93 -3.26
C LYS A 27 -14.08 -0.43 -4.00
N LEU A 28 -12.94 -1.11 -3.84
CA LEU A 28 -11.69 -0.71 -4.46
C LEU A 28 -11.76 -0.97 -5.98
N GLN A 29 -11.66 0.08 -6.78
CA GLN A 29 -11.65 -0.07 -8.24
C GLN A 29 -10.33 -0.67 -8.72
N ILE A 30 -10.39 -1.90 -9.22
CA ILE A 30 -9.25 -2.61 -9.79
C ILE A 30 -9.14 -2.27 -11.28
N PRO A 31 -7.98 -1.80 -11.76
CA PRO A 31 -7.75 -1.62 -13.19
C PRO A 31 -7.77 -2.97 -13.94
N GLY A 32 -8.34 -3.01 -15.14
CA GLY A 32 -8.45 -4.24 -15.93
C GLY A 32 -7.13 -4.85 -16.42
N TRP A 33 -5.98 -4.19 -16.21
CA TRP A 33 -4.65 -4.70 -16.60
C TRP A 33 -3.90 -5.37 -15.43
N VAL A 34 -4.49 -5.48 -14.24
CA VAL A 34 -3.82 -5.94 -13.01
C VAL A 34 -3.27 -7.37 -13.11
N ASP A 35 -3.84 -8.19 -13.97
CA ASP A 35 -3.46 -9.57 -14.26
C ASP A 35 -2.30 -9.71 -15.26
N THR A 36 -2.02 -8.68 -16.06
CA THR A 36 -1.04 -8.75 -17.15
C THR A 36 0.28 -8.05 -16.85
N VAL A 37 0.29 -7.06 -15.95
CA VAL A 37 1.45 -6.18 -15.75
C VAL A 37 2.40 -6.63 -14.64
N LYS A 38 3.64 -6.20 -14.79
CA LYS A 38 4.61 -6.15 -13.70
C LYS A 38 4.56 -4.82 -12.95
N THR A 39 4.94 -4.84 -11.67
CA THR A 39 4.86 -3.68 -10.76
C THR A 39 5.96 -2.64 -10.98
N GLY A 40 7.01 -2.96 -11.74
CA GLY A 40 8.07 -2.03 -12.07
C GLY A 40 9.08 -2.59 -13.08
N HIS A 41 9.96 -1.71 -13.57
CA HIS A 41 10.93 -2.03 -14.62
C HIS A 41 12.02 -3.01 -14.19
N MET A 42 12.29 -3.08 -12.88
CA MET A 42 13.25 -4.01 -12.28
C MET A 42 12.73 -5.45 -12.20
N LYS A 43 11.42 -5.67 -12.33
CA LYS A 43 10.84 -7.01 -12.27
C LYS A 43 10.83 -7.65 -13.65
N GLU A 44 11.06 -8.95 -13.69
CA GLU A 44 10.97 -9.75 -14.91
C GLU A 44 9.56 -10.36 -15.04
N LEU A 45 9.05 -10.89 -13.92
CA LEU A 45 7.75 -11.54 -13.83
C LEU A 45 6.71 -10.66 -13.12
N PRO A 46 5.41 -10.84 -13.42
CA PRO A 46 4.32 -10.24 -12.65
C PRO A 46 4.23 -10.82 -11.23
N PRO A 47 3.53 -10.15 -10.30
CA PRO A 47 3.29 -10.70 -8.96
C PRO A 47 2.53 -12.04 -9.02
N GLN A 48 2.94 -12.99 -8.18
CA GLN A 48 2.31 -14.32 -8.13
C GLN A 48 0.95 -14.33 -7.43
N SER A 49 0.75 -13.45 -6.45
CA SER A 49 -0.53 -13.34 -5.74
C SER A 49 -1.55 -12.60 -6.60
N VAL A 50 -2.73 -13.18 -6.79
CA VAL A 50 -3.87 -12.54 -7.48
C VAL A 50 -4.32 -11.26 -6.75
N ASP A 51 -4.14 -11.22 -5.43
CA ASP A 51 -4.55 -10.09 -4.58
C ASP A 51 -3.48 -9.00 -4.44
N TRP A 52 -2.43 -9.04 -5.26
CA TRP A 52 -1.29 -8.12 -5.14
C TRP A 52 -1.69 -6.64 -5.17
N PHE A 53 -2.76 -6.29 -5.89
CA PHE A 53 -3.25 -4.92 -5.97
C PHE A 53 -3.83 -4.43 -4.63
N TYR A 54 -4.53 -5.29 -3.89
CA TYR A 54 -5.02 -5.00 -2.54
C TYR A 54 -3.87 -4.86 -1.55
N ILE A 55 -2.89 -5.77 -1.62
CA ILE A 55 -1.67 -5.71 -0.80
C ILE A 55 -0.92 -4.40 -1.07
N ARG A 56 -0.82 -3.99 -2.34
CA ARG A 56 -0.20 -2.71 -2.72
C ARG A 56 -1.00 -1.52 -2.23
N ALA A 57 -2.33 -1.56 -2.30
CA ALA A 57 -3.18 -0.51 -1.75
C ALA A 57 -3.00 -0.35 -0.24
N ALA A 58 -2.93 -1.46 0.49
CA ALA A 58 -2.67 -1.45 1.93
C ALA A 58 -1.29 -0.89 2.28
N ALA A 59 -0.24 -1.33 1.57
CA ALA A 59 1.11 -0.81 1.75
C ALA A 59 1.19 0.70 1.47
N VAL A 60 0.52 1.19 0.42
CA VAL A 60 0.47 2.62 0.10
C VAL A 60 -0.30 3.40 1.16
N ALA A 61 -1.45 2.91 1.63
CA ALA A 61 -2.23 3.56 2.68
C ALA A 61 -1.41 3.71 3.97
N ARG A 62 -0.72 2.64 4.40
CA ARG A 62 0.22 2.69 5.55
C ARG A 62 1.35 3.69 5.33
N HIS A 63 1.94 3.72 4.13
CA HIS A 63 3.02 4.64 3.82
C HIS A 63 2.58 6.11 3.88
N VAL A 64 1.36 6.41 3.39
CA VAL A 64 0.77 7.75 3.44
C VAL A 64 0.48 8.16 4.88
N TYR A 65 -0.09 7.27 5.70
CA TYR A 65 -0.34 7.49 7.12
C TYR A 65 0.94 7.90 7.86
N LEU A 66 2.05 7.19 7.64
CA LEU A 66 3.31 7.46 8.33
C LEU A 66 3.97 8.77 7.90
N ARG A 67 3.93 9.12 6.60
CA ARG A 67 4.72 10.22 6.04
C ARG A 67 3.93 11.51 5.80
N LYS A 68 2.68 11.60 6.26
CA LYS A 68 1.74 12.75 6.22
C LYS A 68 1.38 13.28 4.82
N SER A 69 2.36 13.56 3.96
CA SER A 69 2.15 13.93 2.56
C SER A 69 3.07 13.14 1.64
N VAL A 70 2.47 12.44 0.67
CA VAL A 70 3.19 11.56 -0.26
C VAL A 70 2.70 11.76 -1.69
N GLY A 71 3.64 11.92 -2.61
CA GLY A 71 3.38 11.94 -4.06
C GLY A 71 3.77 10.63 -4.74
N VAL A 72 3.29 10.44 -5.97
CA VAL A 72 3.61 9.25 -6.79
C VAL A 72 5.12 9.05 -6.93
N GLY A 73 5.90 10.12 -7.14
CA GLY A 73 7.36 10.02 -7.27
C GLY A 73 8.06 9.45 -6.03
N ARG A 74 7.56 9.73 -4.83
CA ARG A 74 8.11 9.17 -3.58
C ARG A 74 7.77 7.68 -3.45
N LEU A 75 6.55 7.28 -3.84
CA LEU A 75 6.16 5.87 -3.88
C LEU A 75 6.98 5.09 -4.91
N ARG A 76 7.24 5.68 -6.08
CA ARG A 76 8.07 5.05 -7.12
C ARG A 76 9.48 4.73 -6.65
N LYS A 77 10.08 5.62 -5.84
CA LYS A 77 11.37 5.38 -5.18
C LYS A 77 11.28 4.33 -4.08
N ALA A 78 10.23 4.39 -3.26
CA ALA A 78 10.02 3.45 -2.16
C ALA A 78 9.77 2.01 -2.64
N HIS A 79 9.03 1.85 -3.74
CA HIS A 79 8.79 0.57 -4.40
C HIS A 79 9.84 0.25 -5.47
N GLY A 80 10.80 1.15 -5.68
CA GLY A 80 11.93 1.01 -6.59
C GLY A 80 12.86 -0.11 -6.13
N GLY A 81 13.80 -0.50 -7.00
CA GLY A 81 14.70 -1.60 -6.69
C GLY A 81 15.85 -1.73 -7.68
N GLN A 82 16.77 -2.61 -7.35
CA GLN A 82 17.90 -2.95 -8.21
C GLN A 82 17.41 -3.72 -9.44
N LYS A 83 17.78 -3.26 -10.63
CA LYS A 83 17.53 -3.95 -11.90
C LYS A 83 18.81 -4.65 -12.36
N ASN A 84 18.69 -5.96 -12.61
CA ASN A 84 19.70 -6.72 -13.31
C ASN A 84 19.74 -6.29 -14.80
N ARG A 85 20.94 -5.98 -15.31
CA ARG A 85 21.16 -5.52 -16.69
C ARG A 85 21.96 -6.53 -17.51
N GLY A 86 21.95 -7.80 -17.11
CA GLY A 86 22.73 -8.86 -17.75
C GLY A 86 24.22 -8.69 -17.45
N SER A 87 25.04 -8.55 -18.48
CA SER A 87 26.49 -8.40 -18.35
C SER A 87 26.94 -7.04 -17.80
N CYS A 88 26.05 -6.04 -17.72
CA CYS A 88 26.36 -4.73 -17.14
C CYS A 88 26.07 -4.69 -15.63
N PRO A 89 26.77 -3.84 -14.86
CA PRO A 89 26.46 -3.62 -13.44
C PRO A 89 25.01 -3.25 -13.19
N SER A 90 24.51 -3.72 -12.05
CA SER A 90 23.15 -3.44 -11.60
C SER A 90 23.00 -2.00 -11.12
N HIS A 91 21.83 -1.40 -11.37
CA HIS A 91 21.49 -0.06 -10.89
C HIS A 91 20.08 -0.01 -10.31
N HIS A 92 19.86 0.92 -9.39
CA HIS A 92 18.51 1.22 -8.89
C HIS A 92 17.65 1.85 -10.00
N VAL A 93 16.41 1.38 -10.13
CA VAL A 93 15.40 1.97 -10.99
C VAL A 93 14.08 2.14 -10.24
N ASP A 94 13.38 3.22 -10.58
CA ASP A 94 12.06 3.53 -10.03
C ASP A 94 11.00 2.51 -10.46
N ALA A 95 10.01 2.30 -9.59
CA ALA A 95 8.83 1.48 -9.89
C ALA A 95 7.91 2.11 -10.95
N SER A 96 6.89 1.34 -11.34
CA SER A 96 5.87 1.80 -12.28
C SER A 96 5.02 2.91 -11.66
N GLY A 97 5.09 4.11 -12.24
CA GLY A 97 4.25 5.23 -11.81
C GLY A 97 2.77 5.04 -12.11
N SER A 98 2.41 4.18 -13.07
CA SER A 98 1.00 3.91 -13.40
C SER A 98 0.32 3.14 -12.26
N VAL A 99 1.00 2.12 -11.73
CA VAL A 99 0.49 1.29 -10.64
C VAL A 99 0.24 2.12 -9.39
N ASP A 100 1.27 2.81 -8.89
CA ASP A 100 1.14 3.60 -7.66
C ASP A 100 0.13 4.76 -7.81
N ARG A 101 0.01 5.34 -9.02
CA ARG A 101 -0.99 6.38 -9.30
C ARG A 101 -2.41 5.83 -9.26
N LYS A 102 -2.67 4.67 -9.90
CA LYS A 102 -4.00 4.06 -9.90
C LYS A 102 -4.43 3.61 -8.51
N VAL A 103 -3.48 3.12 -7.70
CA VAL A 103 -3.73 2.78 -6.30
C VAL A 103 -4.15 4.02 -5.50
N LEU A 104 -3.42 5.13 -5.62
CA LEU A 104 -3.79 6.38 -4.94
C LEU A 104 -5.15 6.90 -5.39
N GLN A 105 -5.45 6.85 -6.70
CA GLN A 105 -6.76 7.24 -7.23
C GLN A 105 -7.89 6.33 -6.73
N ALA A 106 -7.65 5.03 -6.59
CA ALA A 106 -8.62 4.09 -6.06
C ALA A 106 -8.89 4.34 -4.57
N LEU A 107 -7.83 4.59 -3.77
CA LEU A 107 -7.93 4.94 -2.35
C LEU A 107 -8.62 6.30 -2.13
N GLU A 108 -8.43 7.25 -3.04
CA GLU A 108 -9.10 8.55 -3.02
C GLU A 108 -10.61 8.41 -3.28
N LYS A 109 -11.01 7.57 -4.24
CA LYS A 109 -12.43 7.31 -4.53
C LYS A 109 -13.21 6.69 -3.37
N ILE A 110 -12.56 5.85 -2.57
CA ILE A 110 -13.17 5.26 -1.36
C ILE A 110 -13.05 6.17 -0.13
N GLY A 111 -12.43 7.35 -0.27
CA GLY A 111 -12.31 8.35 0.80
C GLY A 111 -11.30 8.02 1.89
N VAL A 112 -10.36 7.11 1.65
CA VAL A 112 -9.27 6.79 2.59
C VAL A 112 -8.16 7.84 2.53
N VAL A 113 -7.93 8.40 1.33
CA VAL A 113 -6.87 9.37 1.06
C VAL A 113 -7.49 10.63 0.46
N GLU A 114 -6.94 11.80 0.79
CA GLU A 114 -7.36 13.08 0.23
C GLU A 114 -6.17 13.89 -0.31
N ILE A 115 -6.45 14.86 -1.17
CA ILE A 115 -5.44 15.77 -1.72
C ILE A 115 -4.93 16.67 -0.60
N SER A 116 -3.62 16.73 -0.43
CA SER A 116 -2.99 17.61 0.56
C SER A 116 -2.87 19.03 0.02
N PRO A 117 -3.11 20.08 0.83
CA PRO A 117 -2.91 21.47 0.40
C PRO A 117 -1.45 21.79 0.05
N LYS A 118 -0.49 21.02 0.59
CA LYS A 118 0.94 21.15 0.28
C LYS A 118 1.37 20.31 -0.95
N GLY A 119 0.40 19.81 -1.72
CA GLY A 119 0.61 18.87 -2.81
C GLY A 119 0.77 17.43 -2.34
N GLY A 120 0.57 16.49 -3.26
CA GLY A 120 0.55 15.07 -2.95
C GLY A 120 -0.76 14.63 -2.29
N ARG A 121 -0.70 13.52 -1.54
CA ARG A 121 -1.83 12.89 -0.89
C ARG A 121 -1.56 12.76 0.60
N LYS A 122 -2.58 13.02 1.42
CA LYS A 122 -2.58 12.77 2.87
C LYS A 122 -3.71 11.80 3.23
N ILE A 123 -3.60 11.15 4.38
CA ILE A 123 -4.69 10.32 4.88
C ILE A 123 -5.86 11.22 5.29
N SER A 124 -7.09 10.82 4.97
CA SER A 124 -8.30 11.51 5.44
C SER A 124 -8.57 11.16 6.90
N GLN A 125 -9.41 11.95 7.58
CA GLN A 125 -9.79 11.65 8.97
C GLN A 125 -10.56 10.32 9.08
N THR A 126 -11.41 10.01 8.10
CA THR A 126 -12.13 8.74 8.01
C THR A 126 -11.18 7.57 7.75
N GLY A 127 -10.23 7.74 6.83
CA GLY A 127 -9.19 6.75 6.54
C GLY A 127 -8.28 6.48 7.73
N GLN A 128 -7.94 7.52 8.50
CA GLN A 128 -7.15 7.36 9.73
C GLN A 128 -7.89 6.48 10.75
N ARG A 129 -9.18 6.77 10.99
CA ARG A 129 -10.00 5.98 11.93
C ARG A 129 -10.14 4.52 11.49
N ASP A 130 -10.29 4.28 10.19
CA ASP A 130 -10.40 2.93 9.62
C ASP A 130 -9.10 2.14 9.79
N LEU A 131 -7.96 2.75 9.45
CA LEU A 131 -6.65 2.14 9.63
C LEU A 131 -6.33 1.86 11.10
N ASP A 132 -6.61 2.79 12.02
CA ASP A 132 -6.36 2.61 13.45
C ASP A 132 -7.27 1.51 14.06
N ARG A 133 -8.53 1.38 13.57
CA ARG A 133 -9.42 0.28 13.97
C ARG A 133 -8.87 -1.08 13.53
N ILE A 134 -8.40 -1.19 12.29
CA ILE A 134 -7.84 -2.45 11.78
C ILE A 134 -6.53 -2.78 12.50
N ALA A 135 -5.74 -1.77 12.88
CA ALA A 135 -4.55 -1.96 13.70
C ALA A 135 -4.91 -2.60 15.06
N GLN A 136 -5.97 -2.12 15.73
CA GLN A 136 -6.46 -2.72 16.97
C GLN A 136 -6.91 -4.17 16.79
N THR A 137 -7.65 -4.48 15.72
CA THR A 137 -8.06 -5.86 15.42
C THR A 137 -6.86 -6.77 15.16
N THR A 138 -5.85 -6.28 14.44
CA THR A 138 -4.64 -7.07 14.14
C THR A 138 -3.87 -7.43 15.40
N VAL A 139 -3.78 -6.51 16.38
CA VAL A 139 -3.12 -6.80 17.67
C VAL A 139 -3.91 -7.81 18.49
N ALA A 140 -5.24 -7.71 18.52
CA ALA A 140 -6.06 -8.70 19.23
C ALA A 140 -5.92 -10.11 18.61
N GLU A 141 -5.93 -10.20 17.27
CA GLU A 141 -5.71 -11.46 16.56
C GLU A 141 -4.30 -12.04 16.81
N ASP A 142 -3.30 -11.18 17.00
CA ASP A 142 -1.94 -11.59 17.31
C ASP A 142 -1.81 -12.14 18.73
N GLU A 143 -2.45 -11.51 19.72
CA GLU A 143 -2.48 -11.98 21.11
C GLU A 143 -3.19 -13.34 21.22
N GLU A 144 -4.30 -13.54 20.50
CA GLU A 144 -5.04 -14.82 20.49
C GLU A 144 -4.29 -15.97 19.81
N GLY A 145 -3.30 -15.69 18.96
CA GLY A 145 -2.50 -16.70 18.26
C GLY A 145 -1.23 -17.15 18.99
N GLU A 146 -0.88 -16.48 20.09
CA GLU A 146 0.27 -16.81 20.94
C GLU A 146 -0.11 -17.70 22.14
N ASP A 147 -1.42 -17.81 22.45
CA ASP A 147 -2.02 -18.74 23.42
C ASP A 147 -2.35 -20.13 22.82
#